data_AF-A0A293LFN4-F1
#
_entry.id   AF-A0A293LFN4-F1
#
_cell.length_a   1.000
_cell.length_b   1.000
_cell.length_c   1.000
_cell.angle_alpha   90.00
_cell.angle_beta   90.00
_cell.angle_gamma   90.00
#
_symmetry.space_group_name_H-M   'P 1'
#
loop_
_entity.id
_entity.type
_entity.pdbx_description
1 polymer ?
#
loop_
_entity_poly.entity_id
_entity_poly.type
_entity_poly.pdbx_seq_one_letter_code
_entity_poly.pdbx_strand_id
1 'polypeptide(L)'
;MLQFLDVKLVVSPILCWECGRQSLKPVLPADSCHSKTVKSGIIRSLSANALKRSCSHHVTSAVHGQMDQLAHARYRDSQITSGLLSSLFRCCVATEKRRDEPRPIRVVVPFFHLVSNNLKSVAMKLNVRLLFSNDFRLDRLTPFSSQPFSCKNHRTTFIPCQKNVVYAIPMACGFRYVGQTSRCVND
;
A
#
# COMPACT_ATOMS: atom_id res chain seq x y z
N MET A 1 12.98 -14.29 29.31
CA MET A 1 13.02 -13.43 28.10
C MET A 1 11.82 -13.77 27.25
N LEU A 2 10.97 -12.79 26.92
CA LEU A 2 9.71 -13.04 26.21
C LEU A 2 9.70 -12.21 24.92
N GLN A 3 9.46 -12.84 23.77
CA GLN A 3 9.45 -12.16 22.48
C GLN A 3 8.10 -12.36 21.79
N PHE A 4 7.54 -11.27 21.28
CA PHE A 4 6.35 -11.28 20.43
C PHE A 4 6.61 -10.44 19.18
N LEU A 5 6.59 -11.09 18.01
CA LEU A 5 6.92 -10.47 16.72
C LEU A 5 8.30 -9.78 16.78
N ASP A 6 8.30 -8.47 16.58
CA ASP A 6 9.48 -7.62 16.47
C ASP A 6 9.83 -6.96 17.83
N VAL A 7 9.18 -7.36 18.92
CA VAL A 7 9.40 -6.79 20.27
C VAL A 7 9.83 -7.88 21.23
N LYS A 8 10.96 -7.64 21.90
CA LYS A 8 11.51 -8.52 22.91
C LYS A 8 11.55 -7.79 24.24
N LEU A 9 10.98 -8.42 25.26
CA LEU A 9 10.94 -7.92 26.63
C LEU A 9 12.09 -8.53 27.43
N VAL A 10 12.87 -7.66 28.06
CA VAL A 10 14.00 -8.00 28.92
C VAL A 10 13.68 -7.47 30.31
N VAL A 11 13.67 -8.34 31.32
CA VAL A 11 13.39 -7.97 32.70
C VAL A 11 14.70 -8.11 33.48
N SER A 12 15.33 -6.99 33.83
CA SER A 12 16.42 -6.91 34.82
C SER A 12 16.95 -5.47 34.95
N PRO A 13 16.92 -4.79 36.11
CA PRO A 13 16.01 -4.86 37.28
C PRO A 13 14.64 -4.19 37.04
N ILE A 14 14.45 -3.57 35.87
CA ILE A 14 13.20 -2.98 35.39
C ILE A 14 12.74 -3.68 34.11
N LEU A 15 11.48 -3.48 33.71
CA LEU A 15 10.98 -3.96 32.43
C LEU A 15 11.53 -3.08 31.29
N CYS A 16 12.42 -3.66 30.49
CA CYS A 16 12.98 -3.09 29.28
C CYS A 16 12.43 -3.77 28.03
N TRP A 17 12.54 -3.11 26.89
CA TRP A 17 12.14 -3.68 25.62
C TRP A 17 13.07 -3.25 24.48
N GLU A 18 13.31 -4.17 23.57
CA GLU A 18 14.06 -3.92 22.35
C GLU A 18 13.20 -4.28 21.13
N CYS A 19 13.21 -3.40 20.13
CA CYS A 19 12.51 -3.62 18.88
C CYS A 19 13.51 -4.14 17.83
N GLY A 20 13.35 -5.41 17.46
CA GLY A 20 14.21 -6.08 16.50
C GLY A 20 13.51 -7.29 15.89
N ARG A 21 13.62 -7.43 14.57
CA ARG A 21 13.09 -8.58 13.83
C ARG A 21 13.99 -9.79 14.01
N GLN A 22 13.73 -10.62 15.03
CA GLN A 22 14.09 -12.04 14.93
C GLN A 22 12.91 -12.82 14.35
N SER A 23 12.40 -12.40 13.19
CA SER A 23 11.40 -13.18 12.47
C SER A 23 12.09 -14.29 11.69
N LEU A 24 11.46 -15.47 11.62
CA LEU A 24 11.87 -16.55 10.72
C LEU A 24 11.95 -16.09 9.25
N LYS A 25 11.24 -15.02 8.90
CA LYS A 25 11.31 -14.43 7.56
C LYS A 25 12.56 -13.56 7.43
N PRO A 26 13.49 -13.90 6.52
CA PRO A 26 14.70 -13.11 6.32
C PRO A 26 14.38 -11.73 5.74
N VAL A 27 15.27 -10.78 5.99
CA VAL A 27 15.24 -9.48 5.30
C VAL A 27 15.47 -9.71 3.81
N LEU A 28 14.79 -8.93 2.98
CA LEU A 28 14.94 -9.00 1.54
C LEU A 28 16.43 -8.86 1.16
N PRO A 29 17.01 -9.80 0.39
CA PRO A 29 18.40 -9.71 0.01
C PRO A 29 18.71 -8.46 -0.83
N ALA A 30 19.90 -7.89 -0.61
CA ALA A 30 20.40 -6.75 -1.38
C ALA A 30 20.53 -7.06 -2.88
N ASP A 31 20.72 -8.33 -3.24
CA ASP A 31 20.87 -8.79 -4.63
C ASP A 31 19.53 -9.05 -5.33
N SER A 32 18.39 -8.87 -4.66
CA SER A 32 17.07 -9.10 -5.25
C SER A 32 16.75 -8.13 -6.40
N CYS A 33 15.88 -8.49 -7.33
CA CYS A 33 15.48 -7.63 -8.47
C CYS A 33 14.60 -6.41 -8.09
N HIS A 34 14.45 -6.11 -6.80
CA HIS A 34 13.67 -4.98 -6.33
C HIS A 34 14.40 -3.65 -6.53
N SER A 35 13.61 -2.58 -6.66
CA SER A 35 14.15 -1.24 -6.85
C SER A 35 15.00 -0.77 -5.67
N LYS A 36 15.94 0.13 -5.95
CA LYS A 36 16.76 0.80 -4.93
C LYS A 36 15.87 1.46 -3.86
N THR A 37 14.73 2.04 -4.26
CA THR A 37 13.77 2.67 -3.36
C THR A 37 13.19 1.70 -2.34
N VAL A 38 12.81 0.49 -2.77
CA VAL A 38 12.30 -0.55 -1.86
C VAL A 38 13.38 -0.94 -0.86
N LYS A 39 14.61 -1.21 -1.34
CA LYS A 39 15.75 -1.59 -0.50
C LYS A 39 16.13 -0.50 0.50
N SER A 40 16.21 0.76 0.08
CA SER A 40 16.43 1.90 0.99
C SER A 40 15.28 2.09 1.97
N GLY A 41 14.04 1.79 1.56
CA GLY A 41 12.86 1.79 2.41
C GLY A 41 12.98 0.77 3.54
N ILE A 42 13.48 -0.43 3.25
CA ILE A 42 13.74 -1.49 4.23
C ILE A 42 14.76 -1.01 5.26
N ILE A 43 15.96 -0.58 4.82
CA ILE A 43 17.02 -0.09 5.72
C ILE A 43 16.45 0.98 6.66
N ARG A 44 15.80 2.01 6.10
CA ARG A 44 15.21 3.10 6.88
C ARG A 44 14.16 2.60 7.87
N SER A 45 13.32 1.64 7.48
CA SER A 45 12.27 1.11 8.37
C SER A 45 12.85 0.35 9.55
N LEU A 46 13.87 -0.48 9.33
CA LEU A 46 14.53 -1.24 10.38
C LEU A 46 15.28 -0.31 11.34
N SER A 47 16.07 0.63 10.82
CA SER A 47 16.77 1.62 11.62
C SER A 47 15.81 2.50 12.42
N ALA A 48 14.74 3.02 11.81
CA ALA A 48 13.79 3.88 12.49
C ALA A 48 12.99 3.13 13.57
N ASN A 49 12.63 1.86 13.35
CA ASN A 49 11.95 1.05 14.35
C ASN A 49 12.85 0.77 15.55
N ALA A 50 14.11 0.37 15.33
CA ALA A 50 15.07 0.14 16.41
C ALA A 50 15.26 1.41 17.25
N LEU A 51 15.41 2.57 16.61
CA LEU A 51 15.60 3.86 17.28
C LEU A 51 14.37 4.37 18.05
N LYS A 52 13.18 4.25 17.47
CA LYS A 52 11.96 4.86 18.03
C LYS A 52 11.19 3.96 18.98
N ARG A 53 11.34 2.64 18.84
CA ARG A 53 10.49 1.65 19.52
C ARG A 53 11.23 0.80 20.53
N SER A 54 12.53 1.01 20.74
CA SER A 54 13.30 0.38 21.81
C SER A 54 13.44 1.34 22.99
N CYS A 55 13.59 0.80 24.21
CA CYS A 55 13.88 1.63 25.37
C CYS A 55 15.32 2.18 25.31
N SER A 56 15.60 3.26 26.05
CA SER A 56 16.93 3.88 26.13
C SER A 56 18.05 2.90 26.51
N HIS A 57 17.74 1.91 27.35
CA HIS A 57 18.71 0.89 27.77
C HIS A 57 19.12 -0.09 26.66
N HIS A 58 18.24 -0.35 25.68
CA HIS A 58 18.46 -1.37 24.65
C HIS A 58 18.46 -0.82 23.22
N VAL A 59 18.30 0.49 23.02
CA VAL A 59 18.31 1.10 21.69
C VAL A 59 19.59 0.81 20.91
N THR A 60 20.75 0.85 21.57
CA THR A 60 22.05 0.57 20.95
C THR A 60 22.13 -0.90 20.49
N SER A 61 21.71 -1.83 21.35
CA SER A 61 21.69 -3.27 21.03
C SER A 61 20.69 -3.56 19.89
N ALA A 62 19.51 -2.94 19.92
CA ALA A 62 18.51 -3.07 18.88
C ALA A 62 19.03 -2.58 17.51
N VAL A 63 19.69 -1.41 17.49
CA VAL A 63 20.30 -0.88 16.26
C VAL A 63 21.38 -1.81 15.73
N HIS A 64 22.27 -2.29 16.60
CA HIS A 64 23.33 -3.23 16.21
C HIS A 64 22.75 -4.51 15.59
N GLY A 65 21.74 -5.11 16.24
CA GLY A 65 21.08 -6.31 15.71
C GLY A 65 20.42 -6.09 14.35
N GLN A 66 19.87 -4.89 14.08
CA GLN A 66 19.36 -4.56 12.75
C GLN A 66 20.46 -4.34 11.71
N MET A 67 21.61 -3.79 12.11
CA MET A 67 22.78 -3.67 11.24
C MET A 67 23.33 -5.05 10.86
N ASP A 68 23.44 -5.95 11.84
CA ASP A 68 23.86 -7.34 11.60
C ASP A 68 22.89 -8.03 10.64
N GLN A 69 21.58 -7.86 10.83
CA GLN A 69 20.57 -8.45 9.95
C GLN A 69 20.67 -7.95 8.50
N LEU A 70 20.97 -6.65 8.31
CA LEU A 70 21.19 -6.07 6.99
C LEU A 70 22.51 -6.57 6.36
N ALA A 71 23.57 -6.71 7.17
CA ALA A 71 24.83 -7.27 6.71
C ALA A 71 24.67 -8.73 6.24
N HIS A 72 23.92 -9.55 6.98
CA HIS A 72 23.57 -10.92 6.58
C HIS A 72 22.73 -10.95 5.29
N ALA A 73 21.92 -9.93 5.04
CA ALA A 73 21.18 -9.77 3.78
C ALA A 73 22.02 -9.14 2.65
N ARG A 74 23.34 -9.02 2.82
CA ARG A 74 24.33 -8.51 1.85
C ARG A 74 24.19 -7.03 1.49
N TYR A 75 23.57 -6.24 2.36
CA TYR A 75 23.61 -4.78 2.19
C TYR A 75 25.02 -4.26 2.46
N ARG A 76 25.49 -3.29 1.66
CA ARG A 76 26.82 -2.70 1.86
C ARG A 76 26.82 -1.77 3.07
N ASP A 77 27.95 -1.70 3.78
CA ASP A 77 28.11 -0.83 4.95
C ASP A 77 27.79 0.64 4.66
N SER A 78 28.14 1.13 3.46
CA SER A 78 27.81 2.49 3.03
C SER A 78 26.30 2.75 2.94
N GLN A 79 25.51 1.73 2.58
CA GLN A 79 24.05 1.83 2.51
C GLN A 79 23.43 1.76 3.90
N ILE A 80 23.95 0.88 4.76
CA ILE A 80 23.50 0.71 6.14
C ILE A 80 23.76 2.00 6.94
N THR A 81 24.99 2.51 6.89
CA THR A 81 25.40 3.74 7.59
C THR A 81 24.64 4.96 7.09
N SER A 82 24.48 5.14 5.77
CA SER A 82 23.67 6.21 5.19
C SER A 82 22.21 6.14 5.64
N GLY A 83 21.61 4.95 5.65
CA GLY A 83 20.25 4.73 6.12
C GLY A 83 20.07 5.02 7.62
N LEU A 84 21.02 4.58 8.45
CA LEU A 84 21.05 4.82 9.88
C LEU A 84 21.20 6.31 10.20
N LEU A 85 22.20 6.97 9.60
CA LEU A 85 22.41 8.42 9.75
C LEU A 85 21.15 9.18 9.34
N SER A 86 20.54 8.86 8.20
CA SER A 86 19.31 9.53 7.76
C SER A 86 18.12 9.30 8.70
N SER A 87 18.14 8.22 9.49
CA SER A 87 17.11 7.89 10.48
C SER A 87 17.39 8.61 11.80
N LEU A 88 18.64 8.64 12.25
CA LEU A 88 19.12 9.42 13.40
C LEU A 88 18.87 10.91 13.19
N PHE A 89 19.32 11.48 12.07
CA PHE A 89 19.03 12.88 11.71
C PHE A 89 17.53 13.16 11.73
N ARG A 90 16.69 12.26 11.22
CA ARG A 90 15.24 12.44 11.30
C ARG A 90 14.67 12.30 12.72
N CYS A 91 15.30 11.54 13.61
CA CYS A 91 14.88 11.48 15.00
C CYS A 91 15.31 12.75 15.78
N CYS A 92 16.51 13.27 15.50
CA CYS A 92 17.04 14.49 16.13
C CYS A 92 16.40 15.77 15.57
N VAL A 93 16.12 15.80 14.26
CA VAL A 93 15.55 16.95 13.51
C VAL A 93 14.03 16.83 13.37
N ALA A 94 13.40 15.76 13.87
CA ALA A 94 11.94 15.77 14.06
C ALA A 94 11.56 16.67 15.23
N THR A 95 11.81 17.96 15.08
CA THR A 95 10.91 18.99 15.58
C THR A 95 9.52 18.68 15.01
N GLU A 96 8.58 18.41 15.92
CA GLU A 96 7.14 18.61 15.75
C GLU A 96 6.57 18.32 14.35
N LYS A 97 6.54 17.05 13.92
CA LYS A 97 5.55 16.68 12.90
C LYS A 97 4.20 16.51 13.57
N ARG A 98 3.38 17.57 13.44
CA ARG A 98 1.92 17.68 13.57
C ARG A 98 1.29 16.58 14.43
N ARG A 99 0.74 16.96 15.58
CA ARG A 99 -0.30 16.18 16.28
C ARG A 99 -1.19 15.54 15.20
N ASP A 100 -1.13 14.22 15.06
CA ASP A 100 -2.01 13.47 14.18
C ASP A 100 -3.43 13.89 14.57
N GLU A 101 -4.10 14.68 13.74
CA GLU A 101 -5.54 14.82 13.92
C GLU A 101 -6.11 13.40 13.87
N PRO A 102 -6.99 13.04 14.82
CA PRO A 102 -7.56 11.70 14.87
C PRO A 102 -8.13 11.37 13.50
N ARG A 103 -7.61 10.30 12.89
CA ARG A 103 -8.03 9.90 11.53
C ARG A 103 -9.55 9.77 11.53
N PRO A 104 -10.24 10.37 10.56
CA PRO A 104 -11.70 10.36 10.56
C PRO A 104 -12.19 8.92 10.48
N ILE A 105 -13.17 8.59 11.34
CA ILE A 105 -13.84 7.29 11.34
C ILE A 105 -14.54 7.11 9.99
N ARG A 106 -14.33 5.98 9.33
CA ARG A 106 -14.95 5.71 8.01
C ARG A 106 -16.17 4.83 8.17
N VAL A 107 -17.31 5.28 7.66
CA VAL A 107 -18.58 4.54 7.70
C VAL A 107 -19.17 4.49 6.30
N VAL A 108 -19.69 3.33 5.90
CA VAL A 108 -20.38 3.13 4.62
C VAL A 108 -21.88 3.05 4.87
N VAL A 109 -22.68 3.85 4.15
CA VAL A 109 -24.15 3.91 4.27
C VAL A 109 -24.77 3.87 2.86
N PRO A 110 -25.94 3.27 2.64
CA PRO A 110 -26.62 3.35 1.34
C PRO A 110 -26.92 4.79 0.91
N PHE A 111 -26.80 5.09 -0.38
CA PHE A 111 -27.12 6.39 -0.94
C PHE A 111 -28.63 6.56 -1.11
N PHE A 112 -29.22 7.49 -0.36
CA PHE A 112 -30.57 7.99 -0.58
C PHE A 112 -30.52 9.41 -1.14
N HIS A 113 -31.26 9.66 -2.24
CA HIS A 113 -31.37 10.98 -2.83
C HIS A 113 -31.94 11.98 -1.80
N LEU A 114 -31.49 13.24 -1.83
CA LEU A 114 -31.81 14.32 -0.87
C LEU A 114 -31.26 14.16 0.56
N VAL A 115 -31.20 12.96 1.12
CA VAL A 115 -30.76 12.74 2.52
C VAL A 115 -29.23 12.65 2.63
N SER A 116 -28.60 11.97 1.67
CA SER A 116 -27.17 11.64 1.72
C SER A 116 -26.26 12.87 1.82
N ASN A 117 -26.53 13.92 1.05
CA ASN A 117 -25.67 15.11 1.04
C ASN A 117 -25.72 15.86 2.38
N ASN A 118 -26.91 15.96 2.99
CA ASN A 118 -27.08 16.55 4.31
C ASN A 118 -26.38 15.70 5.39
N LEU A 119 -26.54 14.38 5.33
CA LEU A 119 -25.90 13.45 6.24
C LEU A 119 -24.36 13.51 6.15
N LYS A 120 -23.81 13.63 4.93
CA LYS A 120 -22.37 13.80 4.71
C LYS A 120 -21.86 15.08 5.36
N SER A 121 -22.59 16.18 5.20
CA SER A 121 -22.22 17.49 5.78
C SER A 121 -22.23 17.48 7.30
N VAL A 122 -23.20 16.80 7.93
CA VAL A 122 -23.24 16.62 9.39
C VAL A 122 -22.11 15.71 9.87
N ALA A 123 -21.88 14.59 9.18
CA ALA A 123 -20.82 13.63 9.53
C ALA A 123 -19.42 14.26 9.49
N MET A 124 -19.14 15.15 8.52
CA MET A 124 -17.87 15.87 8.47
C MET A 124 -17.62 16.72 9.72
N LYS A 125 -18.65 17.35 10.29
CA LYS A 125 -18.53 18.14 11.53
C LYS A 125 -18.16 17.26 12.74
N LEU A 126 -18.52 15.98 12.70
CA LEU A 126 -18.23 14.99 13.74
C LEU A 126 -16.94 14.20 13.48
N ASN A 127 -16.10 14.64 12.54
CA ASN A 127 -14.89 13.93 12.11
C ASN A 127 -15.17 12.48 11.64
N VAL A 128 -16.34 12.27 11.04
CA VAL A 128 -16.73 10.99 10.42
C VAL A 128 -16.71 11.15 8.90
N ARG A 129 -15.89 10.35 8.23
CA ARG A 129 -15.84 10.26 6.77
C ARG A 129 -16.88 9.26 6.28
N LEU A 130 -18.03 9.79 5.87
CA LEU A 130 -19.13 9.00 5.35
C LEU A 130 -18.92 8.67 3.85
N LEU A 131 -19.04 7.40 3.50
CA LEU A 131 -18.97 6.85 2.15
C LEU A 131 -20.34 6.29 1.79
N PHE A 132 -20.73 6.43 0.53
CA PHE A 132 -22.02 5.93 0.07
C PHE A 132 -21.87 4.64 -0.73
N SER A 133 -22.63 3.61 -0.35
CA SER A 133 -22.89 2.45 -1.20
C SER A 133 -24.10 2.73 -2.08
N ASN A 134 -24.07 2.32 -3.34
CA ASN A 134 -25.25 2.34 -4.18
C ASN A 134 -25.27 1.06 -5.01
N ASP A 135 -26.31 0.26 -4.82
CA ASP A 135 -26.52 -1.00 -5.54
C ASP A 135 -26.91 -0.74 -7.01
N PHE A 136 -27.45 0.45 -7.30
CA PHE A 136 -27.98 0.86 -8.61
C PHE A 136 -27.33 2.16 -9.07
N ARG A 137 -26.01 2.19 -9.24
CA ARG A 137 -25.40 3.31 -9.97
C ARG A 137 -25.91 3.26 -11.41
N LEU A 138 -26.42 4.40 -11.91
CA LEU A 138 -26.90 4.52 -13.29
C LEU A 138 -25.82 4.12 -14.33
N ASP A 139 -24.54 4.31 -13.99
CA ASP A 139 -23.38 3.87 -14.79
C ASP A 139 -23.29 2.33 -14.94
N ARG A 140 -23.94 1.55 -14.07
CA ARG A 140 -24.04 0.08 -14.13
C ARG A 140 -25.33 -0.41 -14.76
N LEU A 141 -26.37 0.42 -14.82
CA LEU A 141 -27.69 0.05 -15.38
C LEU A 141 -27.74 0.14 -16.90
N THR A 142 -26.93 1.02 -17.51
CA THR A 142 -26.83 1.12 -18.97
C THR A 142 -25.38 1.29 -19.41
N PRO A 143 -24.68 0.22 -19.84
CA PRO A 143 -23.37 0.34 -20.50
C PRO A 143 -23.44 1.11 -21.84
N PHE A 144 -24.65 1.47 -22.28
CA PHE A 144 -24.94 2.14 -23.54
C PHE A 144 -24.72 3.66 -23.55
N SER A 145 -24.56 4.31 -22.38
CA SER A 145 -24.42 5.78 -22.29
C SER A 145 -23.01 6.28 -21.98
N SER A 146 -22.07 5.39 -21.63
CA SER A 146 -20.67 5.78 -21.54
C SER A 146 -20.16 6.06 -22.94
N GLN A 147 -19.78 7.32 -23.22
CA GLN A 147 -19.11 7.69 -24.46
C GLN A 147 -17.99 6.69 -24.78
N PRO A 148 -17.82 6.29 -26.06
CA PRO A 148 -16.76 5.38 -26.44
C PRO A 148 -15.42 5.99 -26.01
N PHE A 149 -14.80 5.38 -25.00
CA PHE A 149 -13.44 5.71 -24.60
C PHE A 149 -12.54 5.50 -25.81
N SER A 150 -11.89 6.58 -26.28
CA SER A 150 -10.90 6.49 -27.35
C SER A 150 -9.81 5.48 -26.95
N CYS A 151 -9.50 4.55 -27.85
CA CYS A 151 -8.37 3.66 -27.62
C CYS A 151 -7.08 4.48 -27.48
N LYS A 152 -6.23 4.11 -26.52
CA LYS A 152 -4.88 4.69 -26.41
C LYS A 152 -3.99 4.06 -27.49
N ASN A 153 -3.18 4.89 -28.16
CA ASN A 153 -2.25 4.60 -29.24
C ASN A 153 -1.85 3.12 -29.42
N HIS A 154 -2.47 2.43 -30.38
CA HIS A 154 -2.06 1.10 -30.82
C HIS A 154 -0.72 1.17 -31.59
N ARG A 155 0.04 0.07 -31.61
CA ARG A 155 1.28 -0.02 -32.38
C ARG A 155 1.03 0.00 -33.91
N THR A 156 -0.11 -0.53 -34.34
CA THR A 156 -0.56 -0.58 -35.74
C THR A 156 -2.09 -0.51 -35.80
N THR A 157 -2.64 0.41 -36.61
CA THR A 157 -4.09 0.55 -36.85
C THR A 157 -4.42 0.11 -38.27
N PHE A 158 -4.91 -1.12 -38.44
CA PHE A 158 -5.34 -1.64 -39.75
C PHE A 158 -6.81 -1.33 -40.04
N ILE A 159 -7.63 -1.16 -39.00
CA ILE A 159 -9.06 -0.87 -39.07
C ILE A 159 -9.46 0.19 -38.03
N PRO A 160 -10.61 0.87 -38.17
CA PRO A 160 -11.11 1.80 -37.15
C PRO A 160 -11.24 1.12 -35.78
N CYS A 161 -10.75 1.79 -34.74
CA CYS A 161 -10.78 1.28 -33.38
C CYS A 161 -12.23 1.09 -32.89
N GLN A 162 -12.61 -0.16 -32.63
CA GLN A 162 -13.87 -0.50 -31.99
C GLN A 162 -13.58 -1.33 -30.74
N LYS A 163 -14.11 -0.88 -29.60
CA LYS A 163 -14.14 -1.64 -28.33
C LYS A 163 -15.56 -2.10 -28.06
N ASN A 164 -15.70 -3.15 -27.25
CA ASN A 164 -17.00 -3.75 -26.94
C ASN A 164 -17.70 -4.31 -28.18
N VAL A 165 -16.93 -4.85 -29.12
CA VAL A 165 -17.47 -5.48 -30.33
C VAL A 165 -18.16 -6.78 -29.94
N VAL A 166 -19.40 -6.92 -30.39
CA VAL A 166 -20.16 -8.17 -30.34
C VAL A 166 -19.84 -8.94 -31.61
N TYR A 167 -19.34 -10.15 -31.46
CA TYR A 167 -19.05 -11.05 -32.59
C TYR A 167 -19.94 -12.28 -32.53
N ALA A 168 -20.28 -12.81 -33.69
CA ALA A 168 -21.10 -14.01 -33.83
C ALA A 168 -20.38 -15.03 -34.72
N ILE A 169 -19.95 -16.14 -34.13
CA ILE A 169 -19.28 -17.24 -34.84
C ILE A 169 -20.35 -18.29 -35.17
N PRO A 170 -20.66 -18.52 -36.46
CA PRO A 170 -21.56 -19.59 -36.85
C PRO A 170 -20.91 -20.95 -36.60
N MET A 171 -21.67 -21.88 -36.03
CA MET A 171 -21.23 -23.25 -35.78
C MET A 171 -21.86 -24.21 -36.80
N ALA A 172 -21.19 -25.34 -37.06
CA ALA A 172 -21.65 -26.33 -38.03
C ALA A 172 -23.06 -26.90 -37.73
N CYS A 173 -23.49 -26.85 -36.47
CA CYS A 173 -24.82 -27.25 -36.02
C CYS A 173 -25.94 -26.21 -36.28
N GLY A 174 -25.65 -25.11 -37.00
CA GLY A 174 -26.61 -24.05 -37.31
C GLY A 174 -26.81 -23.02 -36.18
N PHE A 175 -26.33 -23.31 -34.98
CA PHE A 175 -26.29 -22.36 -33.86
C PHE A 175 -25.14 -21.35 -34.02
N ARG A 176 -25.22 -20.22 -33.30
CA ARG A 176 -24.18 -19.18 -33.33
C ARG A 176 -23.69 -18.91 -31.91
N TYR A 177 -22.37 -18.90 -31.73
CA TYR A 177 -21.75 -18.41 -30.50
C TYR A 177 -21.65 -16.89 -30.58
N VAL A 178 -22.33 -16.19 -29.66
CA VAL A 178 -22.29 -14.73 -29.58
C VAL A 178 -21.48 -14.35 -28.34
N GLY A 179 -20.38 -13.62 -28.57
CA GLY A 179 -19.50 -13.16 -27.52
C GLY A 179 -19.25 -11.66 -27.61
N GLN A 180 -18.97 -11.03 -26.48
CA GLN A 180 -18.51 -9.65 -26.41
C GLN A 180 -17.07 -9.62 -25.91
N THR A 181 -16.22 -8.83 -26.55
CA THR A 181 -14.85 -8.58 -26.09
C THR A 181 -14.67 -7.13 -25.65
N SER A 182 -14.05 -6.92 -24.49
CA SER A 182 -13.65 -5.60 -24.00
C SER A 182 -12.32 -5.12 -24.59
N ARG A 183 -11.59 -6.00 -25.31
CA ARG A 183 -10.33 -5.67 -26.00
C ARG A 183 -10.61 -4.95 -27.33
N CYS A 184 -9.70 -4.09 -27.75
CA CYS A 184 -9.77 -3.49 -29.07
C CYS A 184 -9.39 -4.53 -30.13
N VAL A 185 -9.97 -4.42 -31.33
CA VAL A 185 -9.56 -5.25 -32.47
C VAL A 185 -8.11 -4.95 -32.92
N ASN A 186 -7.59 -3.76 -32.60
CA ASN A 186 -6.22 -3.33 -32.89
C ASN A 186 -5.23 -3.54 -31.73
N ASP A 187 -5.63 -4.17 -30.61
CA ASP A 187 -4.69 -4.60 -29.56
C ASP A 187 -3.87 -5.82 -30.03
#